data_AF-A0A3D3CPL6-F1
#
_entry.id   AF-A0A3D3CPL6-F1
#
_cell.length_a   1.000
_cell.length_b   1.000
_cell.length_c   1.000
_cell.angle_alpha   90.00
_cell.angle_beta   90.00
_cell.angle_gamma   90.00
#
_symmetry.space_group_name_H-M   'P 1'
#
loop_
_entity.id
_entity.type
_entity.pdbx_description
1 polymer ?
#
loop_
_entity_poly.entity_id
_entity_poly.type
_entity_poly.pdbx_seq_one_letter_code
_entity_poly.pdbx_strand_id
1 'polypeptide(L)' 'LEETISRIPCDVTVIATPVDLRRIIKIDKQTVRVSYDFDIDLSKVVKTFMNNIKSR' A
#
# COMPACT_ATOMS: atom_id res chain seq x y z
N LEU A 1 0.70 -10.74 -10.96
CA LEU A 1 0.73 -9.27 -11.13
C LEU A 1 1.94 -8.82 -11.97
N GLU A 2 3.15 -9.30 -11.68
CA GLU A 2 4.36 -9.01 -12.50
C GLU A 2 4.13 -9.24 -14.00
N GLU A 3 3.66 -10.44 -14.36
CA GLU A 3 3.36 -10.79 -15.75
C GLU A 3 2.31 -9.85 -16.37
N THR A 4 1.27 -9.51 -15.61
CA THR A 4 0.24 -8.56 -16.04
C THR A 4 0.88 -7.21 -16.37
N ILE A 5 1.66 -6.65 -15.44
CA ILE A 5 2.35 -5.37 -15.65
C ILE A 5 3.27 -5.45 -16.87
N SER A 6 4.02 -6.55 -17.05
CA SER A 6 4.93 -6.75 -18.18
C SER A 6 4.20 -6.76 -19.54
N ARG A 7 3.03 -7.40 -19.62
CA ARG A 7 2.25 -7.52 -20.88
C ARG A 7 1.53 -6.24 -21.31
N ILE A 8 1.26 -5.29 -20.40
CA ILE A 8 0.51 -4.06 -20.76
C ILE A 8 1.38 -3.09 -21.56
N PRO A 9 0.98 -2.63 -22.77
CA PRO A 9 1.74 -1.64 -23.52
C PRO A 9 1.54 -0.24 -22.92
N CYS A 10 2.40 0.13 -21.97
CA CYS A 10 2.44 1.46 -21.36
C CYS A 10 3.88 1.91 -21.09
N ASP A 11 4.10 3.22 -21.09
CA ASP A 11 5.42 3.81 -20.86
C ASP A 11 5.79 3.86 -19.37
N VAL A 12 4.79 4.05 -18.51
CA VAL A 12 4.99 4.25 -17.06
C VAL A 12 3.96 3.46 -16.25
N THR A 13 4.41 2.86 -15.15
CA THR A 13 3.56 2.24 -14.11
C THR A 13 3.40 3.19 -12.92
N VAL A 14 2.17 3.40 -12.47
CA VAL A 14 1.88 4.19 -11.26
C VAL A 14 1.57 3.25 -10.10
N ILE A 15 2.38 3.29 -9.03
CA ILE A 15 2.08 2.58 -7.79
C ILE A 15 1.19 3.45 -6.93
N ALA A 16 -0.11 3.15 -6.95
CA ALA A 16 -1.18 3.80 -6.19
C ALA A 16 -1.61 2.96 -4.98
N THR A 17 -0.66 2.29 -4.33
CA THR A 17 -0.88 1.51 -3.11
C THR A 17 -0.08 2.14 -1.97
N PRO A 18 -0.58 2.12 -0.72
CA PRO A 18 0.20 2.63 0.43
C PRO A 18 1.55 1.92 0.58
N VAL A 19 1.57 0.61 0.34
CA VAL A 19 2.79 -0.21 0.33
C VAL A 19 3.53 -0.03 -1.00
N ASP A 20 4.86 0.07 -0.92
CA ASP A 20 5.72 0.05 -2.10
C ASP A 20 5.85 -1.38 -2.65
N LEU A 21 5.11 -1.68 -3.73
CA LEU A 21 5.09 -3.00 -4.35
C LEU A 21 6.46 -3.46 -4.89
N ARG A 22 7.40 -2.54 -5.16
CA ARG A 22 8.76 -2.88 -5.63
C ARG A 22 9.57 -3.65 -4.59
N ARG A 23 9.13 -3.66 -3.33
CA ARG A 23 9.73 -4.44 -2.25
C ARG A 23 9.31 -5.91 -2.25
N ILE A 24 8.28 -6.26 -3.02
CA ILE A 24 7.64 -7.57 -3.01
C ILE A 24 7.73 -8.23 -4.39
N ILE A 25 7.63 -7.44 -5.46
CA ILE A 25 7.64 -7.92 -6.85
C ILE A 25 8.58 -7.08 -7.72
N LYS A 26 9.04 -7.67 -8.83
CA LYS A 26 9.85 -7.01 -9.85
C LYS A 26 8.98 -6.26 -10.86
N ILE A 27 9.33 -5.00 -11.12
CA ILE A 27 8.68 -4.14 -12.11
C ILE A 27 9.78 -3.53 -12.98
N ASP A 28 9.91 -4.01 -14.22
CA ASP A 28 10.96 -3.57 -15.15
C ASP A 28 10.63 -2.23 -15.85
N LYS A 29 9.36 -1.83 -15.86
CA LYS A 29 8.91 -0.58 -16.48
C LYS A 29 9.22 0.64 -15.62
N GLN A 30 9.40 1.80 -16.25
CA GLN A 30 9.56 3.06 -15.54
C GLN A 30 8.38 3.24 -14.58
N THR A 31 8.68 3.59 -13.33
CA THR A 31 7.70 3.56 -12.25
C THR A 31 7.72 4.85 -11.44
N VAL A 32 6.53 5.36 -11.15
CA VAL A 32 6.31 6.45 -10.18
C VAL A 32 5.45 5.95 -9.02
N ARG A 33 5.68 6.49 -7.82
CA ARG A 33 4.94 6.11 -6.61
C ARG A 33 4.14 7.30 -6.10
N VAL A 34 2.87 7.06 -5.83
CA VAL A 34 2.00 8.01 -5.14
C VAL A 34 2.23 7.88 -3.64
N SER A 35 2.36 9.00 -2.94
CA SER A 35 2.31 9.03 -1.49
C SER A 35 0.91 9.43 -1.05
N TYR A 36 0.38 8.72 -0.07
CA TYR A 36 -0.90 9.03 0.56
C TYR A 36 -0.61 9.76 1.86
N ASP A 37 -1.30 10.88 2.08
CA ASP A 37 -1.38 11.52 3.39
C ASP A 37 -2.72 11.14 4.01
N PHE A 38 -2.69 10.63 5.24
CA PHE A 38 -3.89 10.20 5.97
C PHE A 38 -4.00 11.02 7.24
N ASP A 39 -4.90 12.00 7.24
CA ASP A 39 -5.29 12.74 8.45
C ASP A 39 -6.47 12.03 9.13
N ILE A 40 -6.19 10.89 9.75
CA ILE A 40 -7.21 10.08 10.46
C ILE A 40 -6.76 9.84 11.91
N ASP A 41 -7.58 10.28 12.87
CA ASP A 41 -7.40 9.92 14.27
C ASP A 41 -7.87 8.48 14.55
N LEU A 42 -6.91 7.56 14.57
CA LEU A 42 -7.14 6.15 14.91
C LEU A 42 -7.10 5.86 16.42
N SER A 43 -6.90 6.88 17.27
CA SER A 43 -6.74 6.69 18.72
C SER A 43 -7.95 5.98 19.35
N LYS A 44 -9.15 6.26 18.86
CA LYS A 44 -10.39 5.62 19.32
C LYS A 44 -10.43 4.12 19.02
N VAL A 45 -9.98 3.72 17.83
CA VAL A 45 -9.93 2.32 17.40
C VAL A 45 -8.89 1.57 18.23
N VAL A 46 -7.70 2.15 18.39
CA VAL A 46 -6.61 1.55 19.19
C VAL A 46 -7.05 1.37 20.65
N LYS A 47 -7.65 2.38 21.28
CA LYS A 47 -8.16 2.29 22.66
C LYS A 47 -9.20 1.18 22.82
N THR A 48 -10.15 1.10 21.88
CA THR A 48 -11.16 0.04 21.88
C THR A 48 -10.51 -1.35 21.81
N PHE A 49 -9.52 -1.52 20.95
CA PHE A 49 -8.83 -2.79 20.79
C PHE A 49 -8.05 -3.18 22.05
N MET A 50 -7.32 -2.24 22.65
CA MET A 50 -6.56 -2.47 23.88
C MET A 50 -7.45 -2.85 25.06
N ASN A 51 -8.62 -2.21 25.20
CA ASN A 51 -9.57 -2.53 26.27
C ASN A 51 -10.15 -3.94 26.10
N ASN A 52 -10.46 -4.34 24.86
CA ASN A 52 -10.95 -5.69 24.57
C ASN A 52 -9.91 -6.79 24.86
N ILE A 53 -8.61 -6.50 24.67
CA ILE A 53 -7.53 -7.44 25.04
C ILE A 53 -7.41 -7.56 26.56
N LYS A 54 -7.47 -6.45 27.30
CA LYS A 54 -7.34 -6.46 28.78
C LYS A 54 -8.54 -7.09 29.51
N SER A 55 -9.68 -7.21 28.84
CA SER A 55 -10.89 -7.82 29.39
C SER A 55 -10.95 -9.35 29.20
N ARG A 56 -9.93 -9.95 28.56
CA ARG A 56 -9.71 -11.39 28.49
C ARG A 56 -8.55 -11.78 29.40
#